data_AF-A0A3E0QDN5-F1
#
_entry.id   AF-A0A3E0QDN5-F1
#
_cell.length_a   1.000
_cell.length_b   1.000
_cell.length_c   1.000
_cell.angle_alpha   90.00
_cell.angle_beta   90.00
_cell.angle_gamma   90.00
#
_symmetry.space_group_name_H-M   'P 1'
#
loop_
_entity.id
_entity.type
_entity.pdbx_description
1 polymer ?
#
loop_
_entity_poly.entity_id
_entity_poly.type
_entity_poly.pdbx_seq_one_letter_code
_entity_poly.pdbx_strand_id
1 'polypeptide(L)'
;MVEKFKTLPDNVKQFVGLITVTVVVILFFTILNNIFGGGDELIAKMKAEEERIAQERKLNEVISKLPSGILVAYDGTENHRLTDEIYESVCKVTKLIPQRAVMGANLINYKAFQIYTNNGNLIKETFVKWENDKCFAGFTLEGPLDDGTIETITVSGEALSFLSTGIDTRVYYIKNF
;
A
#
# COMPACT_ATOMS: atom_id res chain seq x y z
N MET A 1 -25.73 47.29 -31.91
CA MET A 1 -25.28 46.04 -32.57
C MET A 1 -26.44 45.23 -33.16
N VAL A 2 -27.63 45.24 -32.55
CA VAL A 2 -28.84 44.51 -33.02
C VAL A 2 -29.46 45.12 -34.30
N GLU A 3 -29.40 46.43 -34.50
CA GLU A 3 -30.07 47.10 -35.62
C GLU A 3 -29.48 46.77 -37.00
N LYS A 4 -28.18 46.43 -37.07
CA LYS A 4 -27.51 46.04 -38.33
C LYS A 4 -27.84 44.62 -38.79
N PHE A 5 -28.43 43.78 -37.95
CA PHE A 5 -28.78 42.39 -38.30
C PHE A 5 -30.08 42.29 -39.12
N LYS A 6 -30.98 43.27 -38.98
CA LYS A 6 -32.27 43.28 -39.70
C LYS A 6 -32.12 43.57 -41.19
N THR A 7 -31.06 44.25 -41.60
CA THR A 7 -30.83 44.71 -42.99
C THR A 7 -30.04 43.72 -43.86
N LEU A 8 -29.62 42.57 -43.34
CA LEU A 8 -28.91 41.56 -44.14
C LEU A 8 -29.88 40.73 -45.00
N PRO A 9 -29.46 40.36 -46.23
CA PRO A 9 -30.25 39.49 -47.11
C PRO A 9 -30.48 38.11 -46.46
N ASP A 10 -31.65 37.52 -46.70
CA ASP A 10 -32.13 36.35 -45.96
C ASP A 10 -31.20 35.13 -46.05
N ASN A 11 -30.50 34.96 -47.18
CA ASN A 11 -29.49 33.93 -47.37
C ASN A 11 -28.33 34.04 -46.35
N VAL A 12 -27.93 35.26 -45.99
CA VAL A 12 -26.85 35.49 -45.02
C VAL A 12 -27.35 35.24 -43.59
N LYS A 13 -28.60 35.58 -43.28
CA LYS A 13 -29.22 35.28 -41.98
C LYS A 13 -29.33 33.76 -41.75
N GLN A 14 -29.73 33.01 -42.79
CA GLN A 14 -29.82 31.56 -42.73
C GLN A 14 -28.45 30.89 -42.55
N PHE A 15 -27.42 31.40 -43.24
CA PHE A 15 -26.04 30.90 -43.11
C PHE A 15 -25.44 31.19 -41.72
N VAL A 16 -25.66 32.40 -41.19
CA VAL A 16 -25.23 32.77 -39.83
C VAL A 16 -25.96 31.95 -38.78
N GLY A 17 -27.25 31.68 -38.96
CA GLY A 17 -28.02 30.78 -38.09
C GLY A 17 -27.44 29.37 -38.06
N LEU A 18 -27.13 28.80 -39.24
CA LEU A 18 -26.54 27.46 -39.35
C LEU A 18 -25.16 27.38 -38.69
N ILE A 19 -24.30 28.38 -38.90
CA ILE A 19 -22.98 28.46 -38.25
C ILE A 19 -23.14 28.52 -36.73
N THR A 20 -24.07 29.34 -36.25
CA THR A 20 -24.29 29.53 -34.81
C THR A 20 -24.77 28.24 -34.16
N VAL A 21 -25.72 27.52 -34.77
CA VAL A 21 -26.19 26.22 -34.28
C VAL A 21 -25.04 25.20 -34.27
N THR A 22 -24.22 25.16 -35.31
CA THR A 22 -23.09 24.23 -35.40
C THR A 22 -22.05 24.50 -34.30
N VAL A 23 -21.73 25.77 -34.03
CA VAL A 23 -20.82 26.16 -32.95
C VAL A 23 -21.38 25.80 -31.58
N VAL A 24 -22.69 26.03 -31.34
CA VAL A 24 -23.35 25.66 -30.09
C VAL A 24 -23.30 24.15 -29.86
N VAL A 25 -23.55 23.36 -30.89
CA VAL A 25 -23.49 21.89 -30.81
C VAL A 25 -22.07 21.42 -30.48
N ILE A 26 -21.04 21.94 -31.15
CA ILE A 26 -19.63 21.60 -30.87
C ILE A 26 -19.26 21.98 -29.43
N LEU A 27 -19.64 23.18 -28.97
CA LEU A 27 -19.37 23.62 -27.60
C LEU A 27 -20.04 22.70 -26.58
N PHE A 28 -21.29 22.29 -26.83
CA PHE A 28 -22.00 21.36 -25.96
C PHE A 28 -21.28 20.01 -25.85
N PHE A 29 -20.82 19.45 -26.98
CA PHE A 29 -20.04 18.21 -26.99
C PHE A 29 -18.68 18.36 -26.30
N THR A 30 -17.99 19.50 -26.42
CA THR A 30 -16.72 19.73 -25.72
C THR A 30 -16.89 19.82 -24.20
N ILE A 31 -17.96 20.46 -23.72
CA ILE A 31 -18.27 20.56 -22.30
C ILE A 31 -18.63 19.18 -21.74
N LEU A 32 -19.48 18.42 -22.45
CA LEU A 32 -19.82 17.06 -22.06
C LEU A 32 -18.58 16.15 -22.04
N ASN A 33 -17.70 16.24 -23.04
CA ASN A 33 -16.48 15.45 -23.09
C ASN A 33 -15.49 15.84 -21.98
N ASN A 34 -15.48 17.10 -21.53
CA ASN A 34 -14.66 17.52 -20.40
C ASN A 34 -15.24 17.03 -19.04
N ILE A 35 -16.56 17.00 -18.90
CA ILE A 35 -17.24 16.52 -17.67
C ILE A 35 -17.22 14.99 -17.56
N PHE A 36 -17.42 14.27 -18.68
CA PHE A 36 -17.51 12.80 -18.70
C PHE A 36 -16.23 12.09 -19.17
N GLY A 37 -15.28 12.79 -19.81
CA GLY A 37 -14.02 12.23 -20.32
C GLY A 37 -12.96 11.94 -19.25
N GLY A 38 -13.26 12.17 -17.96
CA GLY A 38 -12.43 11.73 -16.82
C GLY A 38 -12.49 10.22 -16.53
N GLY A 39 -13.19 9.44 -17.37
CA GLY A 39 -13.35 8.00 -17.22
C GLY A 39 -12.04 7.22 -17.34
N ASP A 40 -11.07 7.66 -18.16
CA ASP A 40 -9.82 6.92 -18.37
C ASP A 40 -8.95 6.83 -17.11
N GLU A 41 -8.89 7.91 -16.32
CA GLU A 41 -8.17 7.91 -15.04
C GLU A 41 -8.87 7.01 -14.01
N LEU A 42 -10.20 7.03 -13.99
CA LEU A 42 -10.99 6.18 -13.10
C LEU A 42 -10.89 4.70 -13.47
N ILE A 43 -10.91 4.37 -14.77
CA ILE A 43 -10.74 3.02 -15.29
C ILE A 43 -9.32 2.52 -14.98
N ALA A 44 -8.29 3.37 -15.12
CA ALA A 44 -6.93 3.02 -14.74
C ALA A 44 -6.80 2.72 -13.24
N LYS A 45 -7.38 3.57 -12.38
CA LYS A 45 -7.41 3.34 -10.93
C LYS A 45 -8.20 2.08 -10.55
N MET A 46 -9.35 1.84 -11.18
CA MET A 46 -10.15 0.62 -10.94
C MET A 46 -9.39 -0.63 -11.35
N LYS A 47 -8.74 -0.65 -12.53
CA LYS A 47 -7.94 -1.80 -12.97
C LYS A 47 -6.78 -2.09 -12.00
N ALA A 48 -6.06 -1.06 -11.56
CA ALA A 48 -4.98 -1.22 -10.59
C ALA A 48 -5.48 -1.78 -9.24
N GLU A 49 -6.65 -1.32 -8.79
CA GLU A 49 -7.30 -1.80 -7.57
C GLU A 49 -7.78 -3.26 -7.72
N GLU A 50 -8.40 -3.61 -8.85
CA GLU A 50 -8.80 -4.98 -9.17
C GLU A 50 -7.60 -5.94 -9.22
N GLU A 51 -6.48 -5.52 -9.80
CA GLU A 51 -5.23 -6.29 -9.81
C GLU A 51 -4.71 -6.53 -8.39
N ARG A 52 -4.73 -5.50 -7.52
CA ARG A 52 -4.32 -5.62 -6.12
C ARG A 52 -5.22 -6.60 -5.36
N ILE A 53 -6.54 -6.49 -5.52
CA ILE A 53 -7.51 -7.41 -4.90
C ILE A 53 -7.33 -8.84 -5.41
N ALA A 54 -7.07 -9.02 -6.70
CA ALA A 54 -6.82 -10.34 -7.28
C ALA A 54 -5.54 -10.98 -6.73
N GLN A 55 -4.48 -10.19 -6.54
CA GLN A 55 -3.25 -10.64 -5.89
C GLN A 55 -3.49 -11.02 -4.42
N GLU A 56 -4.17 -10.17 -3.65
CA GLU A 56 -4.52 -10.48 -2.26
C GLU A 56 -5.34 -11.77 -2.13
N ARG A 57 -6.32 -11.99 -3.01
CA ARG A 57 -7.13 -13.23 -3.02
C ARG A 57 -6.28 -14.47 -3.28
N LYS A 58 -5.41 -14.43 -4.29
CA LYS A 58 -4.48 -15.54 -4.59
C LYS A 58 -3.61 -15.85 -3.38
N LEU A 59 -3.16 -14.80 -2.69
CA LEU A 59 -2.26 -14.94 -1.55
C LEU A 59 -2.97 -15.48 -0.31
N ASN A 60 -4.21 -15.06 -0.06
CA ASN A 60 -5.07 -15.64 0.98
C ASN A 60 -5.37 -17.12 0.70
N GLU A 61 -5.53 -17.50 -0.56
CA GLU A 61 -5.69 -18.91 -0.93
C GLU A 61 -4.43 -19.73 -0.55
N VAL A 62 -3.23 -19.18 -0.78
CA VAL A 62 -1.98 -19.80 -0.34
C VAL A 62 -1.95 -19.95 1.19
N ILE A 63 -2.32 -18.91 1.95
CA ILE A 63 -2.34 -18.96 3.43
C ILE A 63 -3.28 -20.05 3.94
N SER A 64 -4.48 -20.18 3.37
CA SER A 64 -5.46 -21.18 3.81
C SER A 64 -5.02 -22.63 3.60
N LYS A 65 -4.03 -22.86 2.73
CA LYS A 65 -3.43 -24.18 2.50
C LYS A 65 -2.25 -24.46 3.43
N LEU A 66 -1.75 -23.46 4.15
CA LEU A 66 -0.65 -23.64 5.09
C LEU A 66 -1.12 -24.41 6.32
N PRO A 67 -0.28 -25.31 6.86
CA PRO A 67 -0.56 -25.91 8.15
C PRO A 67 -0.56 -24.84 9.23
N SER A 68 -1.43 -25.00 10.22
CA SER A 68 -1.38 -24.20 11.43
C SER A 68 -0.15 -24.59 12.26
N GLY A 69 0.51 -23.61 12.85
CA GLY A 69 1.73 -23.80 13.65
C GLY A 69 2.88 -22.93 13.19
N ILE A 70 4.08 -23.27 13.65
CA ILE A 70 5.31 -22.54 13.33
C ILE A 70 5.79 -23.00 11.95
N LEU A 71 5.98 -22.02 11.07
CA LEU A 71 6.53 -22.16 9.73
C LEU A 71 7.95 -21.57 9.72
N VAL A 72 8.89 -22.24 9.08
CA VAL A 72 10.29 -21.80 9.02
C VAL A 72 10.80 -21.76 7.58
N ALA A 73 11.75 -20.86 7.30
CA ALA A 73 12.41 -20.75 6.01
C ALA A 73 13.73 -21.54 5.92
N TYR A 74 14.15 -22.20 6.99
CA TYR A 74 15.45 -22.86 7.09
C TYR A 74 15.34 -24.33 7.53
N ASP A 75 16.34 -25.11 7.14
CA ASP A 75 16.46 -26.52 7.49
C ASP A 75 16.99 -26.73 8.92
N GLY A 76 16.67 -27.89 9.51
CA GLY A 76 17.21 -28.29 10.82
C GLY A 76 16.28 -28.06 12.02
N THR A 77 14.98 -27.85 11.79
CA THR A 77 13.96 -27.83 12.85
C THR A 77 12.87 -28.87 12.59
N GLU A 78 12.15 -29.27 13.64
CA GLU A 78 10.96 -30.14 13.51
C GLU A 78 9.72 -29.38 12.97
N ASN A 79 9.84 -28.07 12.74
CA ASN A 79 8.74 -27.22 12.27
C ASN A 79 8.52 -27.36 10.76
N HIS A 80 7.36 -26.91 10.28
CA HIS A 80 7.02 -27.00 8.87
C HIS A 80 7.89 -26.03 8.04
N ARG A 81 8.69 -26.59 7.15
CA ARG A 81 9.55 -25.81 6.25
C ARG A 81 8.78 -25.31 5.03
N LEU A 82 8.90 -24.02 4.74
CA LEU A 82 8.35 -23.41 3.54
C LEU A 82 9.28 -23.65 2.33
N THR A 83 8.69 -23.78 1.15
CA THR A 83 9.42 -23.64 -0.11
C THR A 83 9.68 -22.16 -0.39
N ASP A 84 10.66 -21.83 -1.22
CA ASP A 84 11.06 -20.43 -1.46
C ASP A 84 9.89 -19.57 -2.00
N GLU A 85 9.09 -20.14 -2.91
CA GLU A 85 7.88 -19.49 -3.46
C GLU A 85 6.80 -19.23 -2.39
N ILE A 86 6.59 -20.21 -1.50
CA ILE A 86 5.64 -20.07 -0.39
C ILE A 86 6.19 -19.10 0.65
N TYR A 87 7.50 -19.10 0.90
CA TYR A 87 8.15 -18.19 1.84
C TYR A 87 8.02 -16.73 1.39
N GLU A 88 8.28 -16.44 0.11
CA GLU A 88 8.04 -15.11 -0.47
C GLU A 88 6.57 -14.70 -0.32
N SER A 89 5.66 -15.61 -0.66
CA SER A 89 4.22 -15.39 -0.57
C SER A 89 3.78 -15.06 0.87
N VAL A 90 4.26 -15.85 1.84
CA VAL A 90 4.01 -15.65 3.27
C VAL A 90 4.60 -14.33 3.74
N CYS A 91 5.80 -13.96 3.30
CA CYS A 91 6.41 -12.69 3.68
C CYS A 91 5.56 -11.49 3.25
N LYS A 92 5.02 -11.52 2.03
CA LYS A 92 4.21 -10.42 1.46
C LYS A 92 2.89 -10.18 2.18
N VAL A 93 2.29 -11.20 2.79
CA VAL A 93 1.02 -11.08 3.56
C VAL A 93 1.23 -10.88 5.04
N THR A 94 2.35 -11.38 5.55
CA THR A 94 2.59 -11.40 6.97
C THR A 94 2.64 -9.97 7.48
N LYS A 95 1.87 -9.71 8.53
CA LYS A 95 1.97 -8.47 9.28
C LYS A 95 2.83 -8.71 10.51
N LEU A 96 3.71 -7.74 10.79
CA LEU A 96 4.42 -7.70 12.04
C LEU A 96 3.47 -7.17 13.11
N ILE A 97 3.03 -8.04 14.02
CA ILE A 97 2.23 -7.62 15.17
C ILE A 97 3.16 -7.47 16.37
N PRO A 98 3.41 -6.23 16.81
CA PRO A 98 4.38 -5.97 17.86
C PRO A 98 3.87 -6.50 19.21
N GLN A 99 4.46 -7.57 19.72
CA GLN A 99 4.33 -7.92 21.13
C GLN A 99 5.27 -7.02 21.94
N ARG A 100 4.71 -6.01 22.62
CA ARG A 100 5.48 -4.95 23.31
C ARG A 100 6.60 -5.46 24.23
N ALA A 101 6.36 -6.56 24.93
CA ALA A 101 7.35 -7.15 25.85
C ALA A 101 8.54 -7.82 25.11
N VAL A 102 8.28 -8.44 23.96
CA VAL A 102 9.29 -9.19 23.20
C VAL A 102 10.11 -8.26 22.33
N MET A 103 9.53 -7.17 21.82
CA MET A 103 10.25 -6.21 20.99
C MET A 103 11.29 -5.40 21.77
N GLY A 104 10.91 -4.86 22.94
CA GLY A 104 11.84 -4.07 23.75
C GLY A 104 13.06 -4.86 24.22
N ALA A 105 12.89 -6.15 24.53
CA ALA A 105 13.96 -7.03 24.97
C ALA A 105 14.99 -7.37 23.88
N ASN A 106 14.62 -7.24 22.60
CA ASN A 106 15.50 -7.57 21.49
C ASN A 106 16.22 -6.35 20.90
N LEU A 107 15.88 -5.12 21.29
CA LEU A 107 16.55 -3.91 20.81
C LEU A 107 18.01 -3.85 21.29
N ILE A 108 18.98 -4.08 20.39
CA ILE A 108 20.40 -3.95 20.72
C ILE A 108 20.86 -2.48 20.68
N ASN A 109 20.20 -1.64 19.89
CA ASN A 109 20.52 -0.21 19.80
C ASN A 109 20.03 0.56 21.04
N TYR A 110 20.96 1.14 21.81
CA TYR A 110 20.66 1.86 23.05
C TYR A 110 19.72 3.06 22.86
N LYS A 111 19.88 3.82 21.76
CA LYS A 111 19.02 4.98 21.46
C LYS A 111 17.61 4.51 21.12
N ALA A 112 17.49 3.45 20.33
CA ALA A 112 16.20 2.85 20.01
C ALA A 112 15.48 2.37 21.28
N PHE A 113 16.21 1.73 22.20
CA PHE A 113 15.68 1.30 23.49
C PHE A 113 15.23 2.48 24.36
N GLN A 114 16.00 3.57 24.41
CA GLN A 114 15.61 4.80 25.10
C GLN A 114 14.34 5.41 24.52
N ILE A 115 14.28 5.62 23.20
CA ILE A 115 13.08 6.15 22.53
C ILE A 115 11.87 5.26 22.81
N TYR A 116 12.05 3.93 22.71
CA TYR A 116 10.98 2.96 22.98
C TYR A 116 10.46 3.08 24.40
N THR A 117 11.34 3.24 25.38
CA THR A 117 10.97 3.37 26.80
C THR A 117 10.33 4.72 27.09
N ASN A 118 10.96 5.81 26.65
CA ASN A 118 10.53 7.18 26.91
C ASN A 118 9.20 7.51 26.24
N ASN A 119 8.94 6.95 25.05
CA ASN A 119 7.69 7.13 24.33
C ASN A 119 6.60 6.09 24.69
N GLY A 120 6.72 5.43 25.85
CA GLY A 120 5.69 4.51 26.34
C GLY A 120 5.44 3.29 25.45
N ASN A 121 6.48 2.81 24.76
CA ASN A 121 6.45 1.70 23.79
C ASN A 121 5.61 1.98 22.54
N LEU A 122 5.41 3.25 22.19
CA LEU A 122 4.72 3.61 20.95
C LEU A 122 5.62 3.33 19.75
N ILE A 123 5.04 2.62 18.78
CA ILE A 123 5.65 2.32 17.49
C ILE A 123 4.95 3.18 16.45
N LYS A 124 5.73 3.92 15.66
CA LYS A 124 5.20 4.78 14.61
C LYS A 124 4.64 3.94 13.46
N GLU A 125 5.45 3.00 12.99
CA GLU A 125 5.12 2.16 11.84
C GLU A 125 5.82 0.80 11.94
N THR A 126 5.17 -0.24 11.42
CA THR A 126 5.72 -1.59 11.28
C THR A 126 5.74 -1.97 9.82
N PHE A 127 6.75 -2.72 9.39
CA PHE A 127 6.83 -3.21 8.03
C PHE A 127 7.33 -4.65 7.97
N VAL A 128 6.91 -5.32 6.91
CA VAL A 128 7.47 -6.59 6.46
C VAL A 128 7.76 -6.41 4.97
N LYS A 129 8.97 -6.73 4.54
CA LYS A 129 9.47 -6.49 3.19
C LYS A 129 10.23 -7.71 2.69
N TRP A 130 10.10 -7.98 1.40
CA TRP A 130 10.86 -9.00 0.70
C TRP A 130 12.02 -8.34 -0.06
N GLU A 131 13.25 -8.64 0.31
CA GLU A 131 14.47 -8.11 -0.31
C GLU A 131 15.56 -9.19 -0.36
N ASN A 132 16.27 -9.30 -1.49
CA ASN A 132 17.38 -10.25 -1.69
C ASN A 132 17.03 -11.70 -1.28
N ASP A 133 15.88 -12.20 -1.74
CA ASP A 133 15.35 -13.54 -1.46
C ASP A 133 15.14 -13.84 0.04
N LYS A 134 14.97 -12.79 0.83
CA LYS A 134 14.77 -12.85 2.28
C LYS A 134 13.63 -11.96 2.73
N CYS A 135 12.99 -12.39 3.80
CA CYS A 135 11.97 -11.59 4.47
C CYS A 135 12.59 -10.76 5.59
N PHE A 136 12.44 -9.44 5.52
CA PHE A 136 12.82 -8.51 6.58
C PHE A 136 11.58 -7.97 7.27
N ALA A 137 11.62 -7.93 8.60
CA ALA A 137 10.57 -7.33 9.41
C ALA A 137 11.19 -6.32 10.36
N GLY A 138 10.48 -5.22 10.58
CA GLY A 138 11.01 -4.12 11.35
C GLY A 138 9.97 -3.09 11.72
N PHE A 139 10.40 -2.10 12.47
CA PHE A 139 9.55 -1.01 12.91
C PHE A 139 10.33 0.28 13.08
N THR A 140 9.61 1.39 13.00
CA THR A 140 10.14 2.73 13.18
C THR A 140 9.71 3.27 14.53
N LEU A 141 10.68 3.74 15.29
CA LEU A 141 10.51 4.45 16.53
C LEU A 141 10.75 5.93 16.30
N GLU A 142 9.93 6.77 16.89
CA GLU A 142 10.11 8.21 16.92
C GLU A 142 9.83 8.69 18.33
N GLY A 143 10.69 9.53 18.88
CA GLY A 143 10.49 10.09 20.20
C GLY A 143 11.73 10.75 20.78
N PRO A 144 11.59 11.32 21.99
CA PRO A 144 12.66 12.05 22.64
C PRO A 144 13.69 11.10 23.26
N LEU A 145 14.96 11.42 23.04
CA LEU A 145 16.08 10.93 23.84
C LEU A 145 16.09 11.63 25.22
N ASP A 146 16.94 11.14 26.12
CA ASP A 146 17.07 11.68 27.48
C ASP A 146 17.53 13.15 27.52
N ASP A 147 18.19 13.62 26.45
CA ASP A 147 18.60 15.01 26.28
C ASP A 147 17.51 15.93 25.68
N GLY A 148 16.33 15.37 25.38
CA GLY A 148 15.20 16.07 24.78
C GLY A 148 15.22 16.12 23.24
N THR A 149 16.24 15.58 22.57
CA THR A 149 16.31 15.52 21.11
C THR A 149 15.31 14.51 20.56
N ILE A 150 14.48 14.92 19.60
CA ILE A 150 13.58 13.99 18.89
C ILE A 150 14.36 13.31 17.77
N GLU A 151 14.52 12.00 17.88
CA GLU A 151 15.11 11.17 16.83
C GLU A 151 14.07 10.19 16.26
N THR A 152 14.27 9.80 15.00
CA THR A 152 13.53 8.71 14.36
C THR A 152 14.52 7.61 14.00
N ILE A 153 14.30 6.40 14.53
CA ILE A 153 15.17 5.25 14.33
C ILE A 153 14.34 4.11 13.73
N THR A 154 14.82 3.56 12.62
CA THR A 154 14.25 2.36 12.02
C THR A 154 15.07 1.16 12.45
N VAL A 155 14.40 0.14 12.97
CA VAL A 155 15.01 -1.12 13.39
C VAL A 155 14.45 -2.24 12.52
N SER A 156 15.32 -3.09 11.98
CA SER A 156 14.94 -4.21 11.13
C SER A 156 15.81 -5.43 11.37
N GLY A 157 15.22 -6.61 11.15
CA GLY A 157 15.91 -7.90 11.19
C GLY A 157 15.29 -8.89 10.21
N GLU A 158 15.96 -10.03 10.04
CA GLU A 158 15.49 -11.10 9.15
C GLU A 158 14.39 -11.91 9.85
N ALA A 159 13.22 -12.03 9.22
CA ALA A 159 12.11 -12.85 9.69
C ALA A 159 12.36 -14.32 9.27
N LEU A 160 12.76 -15.12 10.25
CA LEU A 160 13.13 -16.53 10.04
C LEU A 160 11.99 -17.51 10.29
N SER A 161 11.03 -17.12 11.12
CA SER A 161 9.90 -17.97 11.49
C SER A 161 8.60 -17.19 11.49
N PHE A 162 7.52 -17.87 11.08
CA PHE A 162 6.17 -17.34 11.02
C PHE A 162 5.24 -18.23 11.85
N LEU A 163 4.22 -17.64 12.45
CA LEU A 163 3.14 -18.38 13.07
C LEU A 163 1.93 -18.32 12.14
N SER A 164 1.54 -19.47 11.60
CA SER A 164 0.28 -19.62 10.86
C SER A 164 -0.83 -20.04 11.80
N THR A 165 -1.94 -19.31 11.73
CA THR A 165 -3.18 -19.66 12.44
C THR A 165 -4.20 -20.37 11.54
N GLY A 166 -3.84 -20.62 10.27
CA GLY A 166 -4.75 -21.09 9.22
C GLY A 166 -5.64 -19.99 8.62
N ILE A 167 -5.70 -18.82 9.26
CA ILE A 167 -6.43 -17.63 8.77
C ILE A 167 -5.45 -16.49 8.46
N ASP A 168 -4.41 -16.35 9.29
CA ASP A 168 -3.44 -15.26 9.24
C ASP A 168 -2.03 -15.80 9.57
N THR A 169 -1.01 -15.15 9.01
CA THR A 169 0.40 -15.42 9.27
C THR A 169 1.05 -14.21 9.94
N ARG A 170 1.82 -14.48 11.00
CA ARG A 170 2.48 -13.44 11.81
C ARG A 170 3.95 -13.74 11.93
N VAL A 171 4.78 -12.70 11.99
CA VAL A 171 6.20 -12.91 12.29
C VAL A 171 6.33 -13.46 13.71
N TYR A 172 6.94 -14.62 13.84
CA TYR A 172 7.13 -15.29 15.13
C TYR A 172 8.50 -14.98 15.72
N TYR A 173 9.54 -14.98 14.87
CA TYR A 173 10.91 -14.75 15.30
C TYR A 173 11.66 -13.89 14.28
N ILE A 174 12.35 -12.88 14.79
CA ILE A 174 13.23 -12.00 14.03
C ILE A 174 14.63 -12.14 14.61
N LYS A 175 15.59 -12.40 13.72
CA LYS A 175 17.00 -12.47 14.10
C LYS A 175 17.62 -11.09 13.95
N ASN A 176 18.30 -10.65 15.02
CA ASN A 176 19.01 -9.37 15.15
C ASN A 176 18.08 -8.15 15.11
N PHE A 177 17.86 -7.51 16.25
CA PHE A 177 17.15 -6.24 16.41
C PHE A 177 18.09 -5.18 16.98
#